data_AF-A0A9X5X6E5-F1
#
_entry.id   AF-A0A9X5X6E5-F1
#
_cell.length_a   1.000
_cell.length_b   1.000
_cell.length_c   1.000
_cell.angle_alpha   90.00
_cell.angle_beta   90.00
_cell.angle_gamma   90.00
#
_symmetry.space_group_name_H-M   'P 1'
#
loop_
_entity.id
_entity.type
_entity.pdbx_description
1 polymer ?
#
loop_
_entity_poly.entity_id
_entity_poly.type
_entity_poly.pdbx_seq_one_letter_code
_entity_poly.pdbx_strand_id
1 'polypeptide(L)'
;MDRVDSMPPRYLRDDIEEAADEYAAAPLLNCLLREVGEPAEGSGVFRLRSSGRLLRVRGTRRPVAPEVHADGAWHRLTHTELVKPTAEELRGFTG
;
A
#
# COMPACT_ATOMS: atom_id res chain seq x y z
N MET A 1 0.50 44.62 -0.37
CA MET A 1 -0.38 43.95 -1.35
C MET A 1 -0.15 42.47 -1.24
N ASP A 2 -1.06 41.80 -0.54
CA ASP A 2 -1.20 40.36 -0.38
C ASP A 2 -1.03 39.62 -1.70
N ARG A 3 0.05 38.86 -1.82
CA ARG A 3 0.17 37.83 -2.85
C ARG A 3 -0.53 36.61 -2.28
N VAL A 4 -1.81 36.49 -2.59
CA VAL A 4 -2.59 35.29 -2.31
C VAL A 4 -1.77 34.08 -2.73
N ASP A 5 -1.45 33.23 -1.75
CA ASP A 5 -1.01 31.87 -2.00
C ASP A 5 -2.12 31.23 -2.83
N SER A 6 -1.92 31.18 -4.15
CA SER A 6 -2.83 30.55 -5.09
C SER A 6 -2.77 29.05 -4.83
N MET A 7 -3.49 28.66 -3.80
CA MET A 7 -3.89 27.32 -3.45
C MET A 7 -4.13 26.54 -4.75
N PRO A 8 -3.29 25.54 -5.08
CA PRO A 8 -3.43 24.82 -6.34
C PRO A 8 -4.85 24.23 -6.44
N PRO A 9 -5.42 24.17 -7.66
CA PRO A 9 -6.76 23.64 -7.86
C PRO A 9 -6.87 22.26 -7.23
N ARG A 10 -7.97 22.01 -6.50
CA ARG A 10 -8.14 20.79 -5.68
C ARG A 10 -7.88 19.50 -6.46
N TYR A 11 -8.23 19.47 -7.75
CA TYR A 11 -7.96 18.35 -8.65
C TYR A 11 -6.46 18.02 -8.76
N LEU A 12 -5.61 19.02 -9.00
CA LEU A 12 -4.16 18.84 -9.08
C LEU A 12 -3.55 18.40 -7.74
N ARG A 13 -4.13 18.80 -6.61
CA ARG A 13 -3.67 18.32 -5.29
C ARG A 13 -4.01 16.86 -5.08
N ASP A 14 -5.23 16.45 -5.41
CA ASP A 14 -5.67 15.06 -5.33
C ASP A 14 -4.76 14.15 -6.19
N ASP A 15 -4.44 14.57 -7.43
CA ASP A 15 -3.48 13.86 -8.30
C ASP A 15 -2.07 13.77 -7.68
N ILE A 16 -1.59 14.85 -7.06
CA ILE A 16 -0.26 14.88 -6.42
C ILE A 16 -0.25 14.04 -5.15
N GLU A 17 -1.34 14.05 -4.39
CA GLU A 17 -1.52 13.25 -3.18
C GLU A 17 -1.61 11.75 -3.51
N GLU A 18 -2.38 11.36 -4.54
CA GLU A 18 -2.44 9.97 -5.00
C GLU A 18 -1.08 9.50 -5.52
N ALA A 19 -0.39 10.32 -6.32
CA ALA A 19 0.94 9.99 -6.79
C ALA A 19 1.95 9.85 -5.64
N ALA A 20 1.92 10.76 -4.66
CA ALA A 20 2.78 10.70 -3.49
C ALA A 20 2.53 9.43 -2.66
N ASP A 21 1.25 9.07 -2.46
CA ASP A 21 0.82 7.85 -1.77
C ASP A 21 1.37 6.60 -2.47
N GLU A 22 1.23 6.52 -3.80
CA GLU A 22 1.78 5.43 -4.61
C GLU A 22 3.31 5.34 -4.51
N TYR A 23 4.01 6.46 -4.58
CA TYR A 23 5.47 6.51 -4.47
C TYR A 23 5.95 6.11 -3.06
N ALA A 24 5.23 6.49 -2.01
CA ALA A 24 5.56 6.20 -0.62
C ALA A 24 5.18 4.78 -0.19
N ALA A 25 4.11 4.20 -0.75
CA ALA A 25 3.69 2.83 -0.49
C ALA A 25 4.66 1.79 -1.07
N ALA A 26 5.26 2.08 -2.22
CA ALA A 26 6.17 1.18 -2.92
C ALA A 26 7.31 0.56 -2.06
N PRO A 27 8.13 1.34 -1.33
CA PRO A 27 9.18 0.76 -0.49
C PRO A 27 8.63 -0.09 0.67
N LEU A 28 7.53 0.34 1.30
CA LEU A 28 6.89 -0.44 2.37
C LEU A 28 6.37 -1.77 1.85
N LEU A 29 5.68 -1.76 0.71
CA LEU A 29 5.21 -2.98 0.04
C LEU A 29 6.38 -3.88 -0.33
N ASN A 30 7.48 -3.32 -0.84
CA ASN A 30 8.65 -4.12 -1.18
C ASN A 30 9.23 -4.82 0.05
N CYS A 31 9.39 -4.12 1.18
CA CYS A 31 9.85 -4.72 2.42
C CYS A 31 8.89 -5.81 2.92
N LEU A 32 7.59 -5.49 3.03
CA LEU A 32 6.57 -6.44 3.48
C LEU A 32 6.56 -7.71 2.64
N LEU A 33 6.54 -7.59 1.30
CA LEU A 33 6.50 -8.73 0.41
C LEU A 33 7.77 -9.58 0.47
N ARG A 34 8.94 -8.93 0.57
CA ARG A 34 10.23 -9.64 0.66
C ARG A 34 10.39 -10.36 2.00
N GLU A 35 9.90 -9.76 3.08
CA GLU A 35 10.16 -10.24 4.45
C GLU A 35 9.06 -11.16 4.98
N VAL A 36 7.80 -10.98 4.58
CA VAL A 36 6.68 -11.75 5.14
C VAL A 36 5.62 -12.16 4.10
N GLY A 37 5.81 -11.81 2.83
CA GLY A 37 4.91 -12.19 1.75
C GLY A 37 5.27 -13.55 1.16
N GLU A 38 4.34 -14.50 1.22
CA GLU A 38 4.45 -15.78 0.51
C GLU A 38 3.58 -15.72 -0.75
N PRO A 39 4.08 -16.10 -1.94
CA PRO A 39 3.26 -16.10 -3.15
C PRO A 39 2.06 -17.05 -2.98
N ALA A 40 0.88 -16.58 -3.37
CA ALA A 40 -0.38 -17.34 -3.30
C ALA A 40 -0.95 -17.58 -4.71
N GLU A 41 -2.12 -18.21 -4.78
CA GLU A 41 -2.84 -18.44 -6.03
C GLU A 41 -3.25 -17.10 -6.67
N GLY A 42 -2.59 -16.77 -7.79
CA GLY A 42 -2.85 -15.54 -8.55
C GLY A 42 -1.60 -14.68 -8.75
N SER A 43 -1.47 -14.09 -9.93
CA SER A 43 -0.36 -13.19 -10.23
C SER A 43 -0.42 -11.93 -9.36
N GLY A 44 0.66 -11.65 -8.62
CA GLY A 44 0.75 -10.50 -7.72
C GLY A 44 -0.04 -10.65 -6.42
N VAL A 45 -0.48 -11.87 -6.08
CA VAL A 45 -1.16 -12.17 -4.82
C VAL A 45 -0.19 -12.84 -3.86
N PHE A 46 -0.17 -12.34 -2.63
CA PHE A 46 0.71 -12.80 -1.57
C PHE A 46 -0.10 -13.06 -0.30
N ARG A 47 0.23 -14.11 0.43
CA ARG A 47 -0.26 -14.40 1.78
C ARG A 47 0.73 -13.84 2.79
N LEU A 48 0.25 -13.04 3.72
CA LEU A 48 1.07 -12.49 4.80
C LEU A 48 1.22 -13.53 5.90
N ARG A 49 2.46 -13.81 6.34
CA ARG A 49 2.77 -14.92 7.24
C ARG A 49 2.16 -14.81 8.64
N SER A 50 2.07 -13.60 9.20
CA SER A 50 1.64 -13.42 10.59
C SER A 50 0.12 -13.49 10.73
N SER A 51 -0.60 -12.70 9.93
CA SER A 51 -2.07 -12.67 9.94
C SER A 51 -2.75 -13.72 9.07
N GLY A 52 -2.02 -14.30 8.10
CA GLY A 52 -2.61 -15.17 7.07
C GLY A 52 -3.47 -14.42 6.04
N ARG A 53 -3.54 -13.08 6.08
CA ARG A 53 -4.32 -12.26 5.15
C ARG A 53 -3.74 -12.34 3.73
N LEU A 54 -4.59 -12.15 2.73
CA LEU A 54 -4.15 -12.03 1.35
C LEU A 54 -3.97 -10.55 1.00
N LEU A 55 -2.83 -10.23 0.41
CA LEU A 55 -2.48 -8.93 -0.14
C LEU A 55 -2.22 -9.11 -1.63
N ARG A 56 -2.90 -8.34 -2.47
CA ARG A 56 -2.58 -8.23 -3.88
C ARG A 56 -1.91 -6.90 -4.15
N VAL A 57 -0.92 -6.91 -5.04
CA VAL A 57 -0.24 -5.71 -5.54
C VAL A 57 -0.18 -5.76 -7.06
N ARG A 58 -0.13 -4.59 -7.68
CA ARG A 58 0.07 -4.44 -9.12
C ARG A 58 1.47 -3.91 -9.40
N GLY A 59 1.85 -3.94 -10.68
CA GLY A 59 3.15 -3.46 -11.14
C GLY A 59 4.21 -4.56 -11.15
N THR A 60 5.10 -4.51 -12.15
CA THR A 60 6.10 -5.54 -12.41
C THR A 60 7.43 -5.27 -11.70
N ARG A 61 7.94 -4.02 -11.80
CA ARG A 61 9.21 -3.61 -11.16
C ARG A 61 9.01 -3.04 -9.76
N ARG A 62 7.91 -2.31 -9.54
CA ARG A 62 7.60 -1.63 -8.28
C ARG A 62 6.16 -1.96 -7.89
N PRO A 63 5.93 -2.54 -6.70
CA PRO A 63 4.59 -2.83 -6.24
C PRO A 63 3.81 -1.54 -6.00
N VAL A 64 2.63 -1.44 -6.58
CA VAL A 64 1.69 -0.30 -6.49
C VAL A 64 0.26 -0.82 -6.31
N ALA A 65 -0.66 0.10 -6.01
CA ALA A 65 -2.08 -0.19 -5.81
C ALA A 65 -2.31 -1.42 -4.90
N PRO A 66 -1.91 -1.35 -3.62
CA PRO A 66 -2.06 -2.47 -2.70
C PRO A 66 -3.53 -2.69 -2.36
N GLU A 67 -3.97 -3.94 -2.35
CA GLU A 67 -5.34 -4.30 -2.02
C GLU A 67 -5.35 -5.51 -1.09
N VAL A 68 -6.08 -5.42 0.02
CA VAL A 68 -6.20 -6.52 0.99
C VAL A 68 -7.51 -7.26 0.78
N HIS A 69 -7.47 -8.58 0.93
CA HIS A 69 -8.69 -9.37 0.93
C HIS A 69 -9.32 -9.35 2.32
N ALA A 70 -10.48 -8.71 2.44
CA ALA A 70 -11.26 -8.61 3.66
C ALA A 70 -12.75 -8.75 3.32
N ASP A 71 -13.54 -9.38 4.20
CA ASP A 71 -14.99 -9.56 4.01
C ASP A 71 -15.39 -10.23 2.67
N GLY A 72 -14.54 -11.10 2.14
CA GLY A 72 -14.79 -11.77 0.85
C GLY A 72 -14.59 -10.87 -0.39
N ALA A 73 -14.08 -9.65 -0.21
CA ALA A 73 -13.79 -8.71 -1.28
C ALA A 73 -12.36 -8.18 -1.20
N TRP A 74 -11.89 -7.61 -2.31
CA TRP A 74 -10.61 -6.91 -2.37
C TRP A 74 -10.81 -5.42 -2.12
N HIS A 75 -10.10 -4.88 -1.14
CA HIS A 75 -10.17 -3.49 -0.74
C HIS A 75 -8.83 -2.79 -1.03
N ARG A 76 -8.85 -1.75 -1.88
CA ARG A 76 -7.69 -0.89 -2.12
C ARG A 76 -7.31 -0.18 -0.83
N LEU A 77 -6.02 -0.16 -0.52
CA LEU A 77 -5.47 0.55 0.63
C LEU A 77 -4.74 1.80 0.16
N THR A 78 -5.00 2.92 0.82
CA THR A 78 -4.10 4.08 0.78
C THR A 78 -2.82 3.79 1.58
N HIS A 79 -1.78 4.61 1.41
CA HIS A 79 -0.53 4.52 2.17
C HIS A 79 -0.80 4.55 3.67
N THR A 80 -1.65 5.48 4.12
CA THR A 80 -1.99 5.61 5.55
C THR A 80 -2.65 4.33 6.09
N GLU A 81 -3.56 3.74 5.32
CA GLU A 81 -4.22 2.48 5.68
C GLU A 81 -3.28 1.27 5.61
N LEU A 82 -2.20 1.34 4.82
CA LEU A 82 -1.20 0.29 4.68
C LEU A 82 -0.20 0.25 5.84
N VAL A 83 0.15 1.41 6.43
CA VAL A 83 1.19 1.51 7.46
C VAL A 83 0.88 0.64 8.68
N LYS A 84 -0.35 0.74 9.20
CA LYS A 84 -0.77 -0.01 10.38
C LYS A 84 -0.68 -1.54 10.19
N PRO A 85 -1.36 -2.15 9.19
CA PRO A 85 -1.27 -3.60 8.98
C PRO A 85 0.16 -4.04 8.67
N THR A 86 0.95 -3.25 7.95
CA THR A 86 2.35 -3.57 7.68
C THR A 86 3.17 -3.63 8.96
N ALA A 87 3.02 -2.65 9.86
CA ALA A 87 3.70 -2.65 11.15
C ALA A 87 3.27 -3.83 12.04
N GLU A 88 1.97 -4.15 12.05
CA GLU A 88 1.44 -5.30 12.80
C GLU A 88 2.02 -6.62 12.29
N GLU A 89 2.08 -6.82 10.97
CA GLU A 89 2.62 -8.04 10.37
C GLU A 89 4.12 -8.19 10.60
N LEU A 90 4.89 -7.12 10.38
CA LEU A 90 6.33 -7.16 10.60
C LEU A 90 6.66 -7.43 12.07
N ARG A 91 5.95 -6.78 13.00
CA ARG A 91 6.13 -7.03 14.44
C ARG A 91 5.76 -8.46 14.82
N GLY A 92 4.65 -8.99 14.30
CA GLY A 92 4.23 -10.36 14.55
C GLY A 92 5.18 -11.42 13.98
N PHE A 93 5.98 -11.07 12.97
CA PHE A 93 7.02 -11.94 12.42
C PHE A 93 8.34 -11.86 13.18
N THR A 94 8.72 -10.68 13.70
CA THR A 94 10.00 -10.50 14.41
C THR A 94 9.97 -10.93 15.88
N GLY A 95 8.79 -11.03 16.49
CA GLY A 95 8.63 -11.37 17.91
C GLY A 95 8.72 -10.16 18.83
#